data_AF-A0A6L8EIM5-F1
#
_entry.id   AF-A0A6L8EIM5-F1
#
_cell.length_a   1.000
_cell.length_b   1.000
_cell.length_c   1.000
_cell.angle_alpha   90.00
_cell.angle_beta   90.00
_cell.angle_gamma   90.00
#
_symmetry.space_group_name_H-M   'P 1'
#
loop_
_entity.id
_entity.type
_entity.pdbx_description
1 polymer ?
#
loop_
_entity_poly.entity_id
_entity_poly.type
_entity_poly.pdbx_seq_one_letter_code
_entity_poly.pdbx_strand_id
1 'polypeptide(L)'
;MGGAELLVRGAVYIAREFGVSDLVIGLTIIAVGTSLPELAASLMSVAKKEMDIAIGNVIGSNMFNMLMVLGIPCIIYPDTFGREVLVRDFLIMAGLTLMMAWMVFYSSKYRYSRAEGAVLLLCFIGYQYWLFQG
;
A
#
# COMPACT_ATOMS: atom_id res chain seq x y z
N MET A 1 10.60 6.77 -14.67
CA MET A 1 10.41 6.65 -13.21
C MET A 1 10.17 7.99 -12.50
N GLY A 2 10.56 9.16 -13.06
CA GLY A 2 10.33 10.46 -12.38
C GLY A 2 8.95 11.12 -12.53
N GLY A 3 8.06 10.62 -13.41
CA GLY A 3 6.79 11.30 -13.71
C GLY A 3 5.79 11.31 -12.55
N ALA A 4 5.60 10.17 -11.88
CA ALA A 4 4.71 10.08 -10.72
C ALA A 4 5.25 10.92 -9.55
N GLU A 5 6.56 10.91 -9.30
CA GLU A 5 7.16 11.69 -8.22
C GLU A 5 7.08 13.21 -8.47
N LEU A 6 7.26 13.65 -9.71
CA LEU A 6 7.02 15.04 -10.13
C LEU A 6 5.56 15.45 -9.93
N LEU A 7 4.61 14.56 -10.25
CA LEU A 7 3.19 14.80 -10.04
C LEU A 7 2.87 14.96 -8.56
N VAL A 8 3.38 14.08 -7.70
CA VAL A 8 3.18 14.15 -6.24
C VAL A 8 3.78 15.43 -5.68
N ARG A 9 5.01 15.79 -6.05
CA ARG A 9 5.66 17.04 -5.61
C ARG A 9 4.90 18.28 -6.07
N GLY A 10 4.40 18.28 -7.32
CA GLY A 10 3.58 19.36 -7.85
C GLY A 10 2.23 19.49 -7.13
N ALA A 11 1.57 18.37 -6.83
CA ALA A 11 0.31 18.34 -6.08
C ALA A 11 0.50 18.83 -4.63
N VAL A 12 1.60 18.44 -3.98
CA VAL A 12 1.96 18.94 -2.63
C VAL A 12 2.19 20.46 -2.66
N TYR A 13 2.91 20.97 -3.66
CA TYR A 13 3.15 22.41 -3.82
C TYR A 13 1.84 23.20 -3.96
N ILE A 14 0.95 22.75 -4.86
CA ILE A 14 -0.35 23.38 -5.08
C ILE A 14 -1.19 23.33 -3.78
N ALA A 15 -1.25 22.18 -3.10
CA ALA A 15 -2.06 22.06 -1.88
C ALA A 15 -1.58 23.02 -0.76
N ARG A 16 -0.27 23.23 -0.64
CA ARG A 16 0.29 24.21 0.31
C ARG A 16 -0.08 25.65 -0.06
N GLU A 17 0.00 26.01 -1.34
CA GLU A 17 -0.42 27.34 -1.82
C GLU A 17 -1.92 27.60 -1.57
N PHE A 18 -2.75 26.56 -1.58
CA PHE A 18 -4.17 26.64 -1.24
C PHE A 18 -4.44 26.61 0.28
N GLY A 19 -3.41 26.65 1.13
CA GLY A 19 -3.55 26.71 2.59
C GLY A 19 -3.96 25.38 3.23
N VAL A 20 -3.83 24.25 2.52
CA VAL A 20 -4.10 22.93 3.08
C VAL A 20 -2.99 22.57 4.07
N SER A 21 -3.38 22.13 5.28
CA SER A 21 -2.42 21.74 6.31
C SER A 21 -1.54 20.56 5.88
N ASP A 22 -0.27 20.55 6.33
CA ASP A 22 0.67 19.45 6.08
C ASP A 22 0.14 18.09 6.54
N LEU A 23 -0.69 18.08 7.59
CA LEU A 23 -1.36 16.88 8.08
C LEU A 23 -2.29 16.27 7.01
N VAL A 24 -3.16 17.09 6.43
CA VAL A 24 -4.10 16.65 5.38
C VAL A 24 -3.34 16.23 4.12
N ILE A 25 -2.29 16.97 3.74
CA ILE A 25 -1.43 16.63 2.60
C ILE A 25 -0.74 15.28 2.82
N GLY A 26 -0.21 15.05 4.02
CA GLY A 26 0.42 13.79 4.42
C GLY A 26 -0.54 12.60 4.33
N LEU A 27 -1.75 12.76 4.86
CA LEU A 27 -2.77 11.71 4.91
C LEU A 27 -3.44 11.42 3.56
N THR A 28 -3.30 12.30 2.56
CA THR A 28 -4.00 12.18 1.28
C THR A 28 -3.03 12.12 0.10
N ILE A 29 -2.44 13.24 -0.28
CA ILE A 29 -1.60 13.38 -1.48
C ILE A 29 -0.33 12.55 -1.36
N ILE A 30 0.34 12.59 -0.21
CA ILE A 30 1.55 11.81 0.00
C ILE A 30 1.20 10.32 0.13
N ALA A 31 0.18 9.98 0.92
CA ALA A 31 -0.27 8.60 1.10
C ALA A 31 -0.66 7.90 -0.23
N VAL A 32 -1.38 8.59 -1.12
CA VAL A 32 -1.71 8.09 -2.45
C VAL A 32 -0.48 8.14 -3.36
N GLY A 33 0.27 9.24 -3.27
CA GLY A 33 1.43 9.52 -4.11
C GLY A 33 2.55 8.49 -4.01
N THR A 34 2.79 7.95 -2.82
CA THR A 34 3.78 6.90 -2.57
C THR A 34 3.38 5.54 -3.11
N SER A 35 2.12 5.34 -3.54
CA SER A 35 1.65 4.06 -4.11
C SER A 35 1.42 4.14 -5.63
N LEU A 36 1.43 5.34 -6.21
CA LEU A 36 1.23 5.56 -7.65
C LEU A 36 2.35 4.95 -8.51
N PRO A 37 3.66 5.09 -8.18
CA PRO A 37 4.73 4.43 -8.92
C PRO A 37 4.56 2.90 -8.98
N GLU A 38 4.19 2.28 -7.86
CA GLU A 38 3.98 0.85 -7.70
C GLU A 38 2.76 0.39 -8.49
N LEU A 39 1.66 1.16 -8.44
CA LEU A 39 0.47 0.90 -9.25
C LEU A 39 0.82 0.95 -10.74
N ALA A 40 1.55 1.98 -11.18
CA ALA A 40 1.96 2.13 -12.56
C ALA A 40 2.91 1.01 -13.00
N ALA A 41 3.88 0.62 -12.16
CA ALA A 41 4.77 -0.50 -12.43
C ALA A 41 4.00 -1.81 -12.56
N SER A 42 3.09 -2.10 -11.63
CA SER A 42 2.26 -3.30 -11.65
C SER A 42 1.36 -3.36 -12.88
N LEU A 43 0.71 -2.24 -13.24
CA LEU A 43 -0.12 -2.13 -14.44
C LEU A 43 0.70 -2.34 -15.73
N MET A 44 1.89 -1.78 -15.82
CA MET A 44 2.76 -1.99 -16.98
C MET A 44 3.22 -3.44 -17.10
N SER A 45 3.57 -4.10 -16.00
CA SER A 45 3.94 -5.52 -16.00
C SER A 45 2.77 -6.41 -16.42
N VAL A 46 1.55 -6.12 -15.95
CA VAL A 46 0.34 -6.82 -16.40
C VAL A 46 0.07 -6.58 -17.89
N ALA A 47 0.22 -5.34 -18.38
CA ALA A 47 0.05 -5.01 -19.79
C ALA A 47 1.06 -5.75 -20.69
N LYS A 48 2.26 -6.00 -20.19
CA LYS A 48 3.30 -6.82 -20.85
C LYS A 48 3.11 -8.33 -20.69
N LYS A 49 2.05 -8.77 -20.01
CA LYS A 49 1.77 -10.18 -19.66
C LYS A 49 2.83 -10.81 -18.72
N GLU A 50 3.56 -9.99 -17.99
CA GLU A 50 4.55 -10.40 -16.98
C GLU A 50 3.91 -10.39 -15.59
N MET A 51 2.97 -11.31 -15.36
CA MET A 51 2.23 -11.36 -14.08
C MET A 51 3.15 -11.62 -12.88
N ASP A 52 4.20 -12.41 -13.05
CA ASP A 52 5.15 -12.73 -11.97
C ASP A 52 5.84 -11.47 -11.43
N ILE A 53 6.18 -10.53 -12.32
CA ILE A 53 6.79 -9.25 -11.96
C ILE A 53 5.78 -8.35 -11.26
N ALA A 54 4.53 -8.31 -11.74
CA ALA A 54 3.48 -7.52 -11.10
C ALA A 54 3.21 -8.01 -9.66
N ILE A 55 3.16 -9.31 -9.45
CA ILE A 55 2.93 -9.93 -8.14
C ILE A 55 4.13 -9.67 -7.21
N GLY A 56 5.35 -9.88 -7.72
CA GLY A 56 6.58 -9.61 -6.97
C GLY A 56 6.68 -8.15 -6.53
N ASN A 57 6.27 -7.21 -7.39
CA ASN A 57 6.21 -5.79 -7.06
C ASN A 57 5.22 -5.51 -5.92
N VAL A 58 3.98 -6.03 -5.99
CA VAL A 58 2.97 -5.80 -4.95
C VAL A 58 3.40 -6.38 -3.59
N ILE A 59 3.89 -7.62 -3.58
CA ILE A 59 4.34 -8.27 -2.32
C ILE A 59 5.57 -7.55 -1.77
N GLY A 60 6.57 -7.27 -2.63
CA GLY A 60 7.81 -6.61 -2.24
C GLY A 60 7.57 -5.21 -1.68
N SER A 61 6.73 -4.40 -2.33
CA SER A 61 6.41 -3.04 -1.86
C SER A 61 5.65 -3.04 -0.54
N ASN A 62 4.71 -3.97 -0.32
CA ASN A 62 4.01 -4.08 0.97
C ASN A 62 4.95 -4.51 2.10
N MET A 63 5.86 -5.47 1.83
CA MET A 63 6.88 -5.86 2.80
C MET A 63 7.83 -4.70 3.12
N PHE A 64 8.28 -3.96 2.10
CA PHE A 64 9.14 -2.79 2.28
C PHE A 64 8.44 -1.71 3.11
N ASN A 65 7.18 -1.39 2.82
CA ASN A 65 6.43 -0.39 3.58
C ASN A 65 6.25 -0.81 5.06
N MET A 66 5.99 -2.09 5.33
CA MET A 66 5.92 -2.59 6.71
C MET A 66 7.25 -2.50 7.45
N LEU A 67 8.34 -2.95 6.83
CA LEU A 67 9.64 -3.03 7.51
C LEU A 67 10.31 -1.66 7.63
N MET A 68 10.28 -0.87 6.55
CA MET A 68 11.02 0.38 6.44
C MET A 68 10.18 1.59 6.81
N VAL A 69 8.95 1.69 6.28
CA VAL A 69 8.10 2.88 6.50
C VAL A 69 7.39 2.84 7.85
N LEU A 70 6.98 1.65 8.34
CA LEU A 70 6.43 1.49 9.69
C LEU A 70 7.52 1.12 10.72
N GLY A 71 8.37 0.15 10.41
CA GLY A 71 9.35 -0.38 11.38
C GLY A 71 10.42 0.63 11.82
N ILE A 72 11.01 1.40 10.89
CA ILE A 72 12.07 2.36 11.24
C ILE A 72 11.53 3.50 12.12
N PRO A 73 10.41 4.19 11.79
CA PRO A 73 9.86 5.22 12.67
C PRO A 73 9.47 4.70 14.06
N CYS A 74 8.98 3.47 14.17
CA CYS A 74 8.68 2.86 15.48
C CYS A 74 9.92 2.69 16.36
N ILE A 75 11.08 2.42 15.76
CA ILE A 75 12.35 2.27 16.49
C ILE A 75 12.89 3.65 16.91
N ILE A 76 12.73 4.67 16.06
CA ILE A 76 13.29 6.01 16.31
C ILE A 76 12.37 6.85 17.22
N TYR A 77 11.05 6.79 17.02
CA TYR A 77 10.03 7.56 17.75
C TYR A 77 8.86 6.66 18.18
N PRO A 78 9.03 5.83 19.23
CA PRO A 78 8.01 4.87 19.65
C PRO A 78 6.72 5.51 20.20
N ASP A 79 6.80 6.72 20.77
CA ASP A 79 5.66 7.39 21.43
C ASP A 79 4.70 8.13 20.49
N THR A 80 5.03 8.26 19.19
CA THR A 80 4.20 9.03 18.25
C THR A 80 2.99 8.28 17.72
N PHE A 81 2.89 6.96 17.96
CA PHE A 81 1.82 6.12 17.43
C PHE A 81 1.04 5.47 18.56
N GLY A 82 -0.30 5.58 18.53
CA GLY A 82 -1.16 4.87 19.45
C GLY A 82 -0.93 3.36 19.33
N ARG A 83 -0.59 2.69 20.43
CA ARG A 83 -0.19 1.27 20.46
C ARG A 83 -1.25 0.34 19.83
N GLU A 84 -2.53 0.69 19.96
CA GLU A 84 -3.65 -0.05 19.35
C GLU A 84 -3.68 0.07 17.83
N VAL A 85 -3.49 1.28 17.28
CA VAL A 85 -3.44 1.52 15.83
C VAL A 85 -2.23 0.82 15.23
N LEU A 86 -1.09 0.90 15.91
CA LEU A 86 0.13 0.28 15.42
C LEU A 86 0.01 -1.24 15.34
N VAL A 87 -0.46 -1.88 16.41
CA VAL A 87 -0.58 -3.35 16.47
C VAL A 87 -1.65 -3.84 15.50
N ARG A 88 -2.80 -3.18 15.45
CA ARG A 88 -3.93 -3.55 14.57
C ARG A 88 -3.57 -3.42 13.10
N ASP A 89 -3.12 -2.25 12.68
CA ASP A 89 -2.86 -1.97 11.27
C ASP A 89 -1.66 -2.79 10.77
N PHE A 90 -0.63 -2.99 11.61
CA PHE A 90 0.51 -3.85 11.29
C PHE A 90 0.11 -5.32 11.17
N LEU A 91 -0.68 -5.87 12.10
CA LEU A 91 -1.15 -7.27 12.03
C LEU A 91 -2.02 -7.53 10.81
N ILE A 92 -2.92 -6.61 10.47
CA ILE A 92 -3.83 -6.76 9.32
C ILE A 92 -3.04 -6.68 8.02
N MET A 93 -2.13 -5.70 7.89
CA MET A 93 -1.27 -5.56 6.72
C MET A 93 -0.30 -6.74 6.57
N ALA A 94 0.28 -7.23 7.66
CA ALA A 94 1.12 -8.42 7.68
C ALA A 94 0.33 -9.68 7.28
N GLY A 95 -0.86 -9.85 7.84
CA GLY A 95 -1.75 -10.98 7.55
C GLY A 95 -2.18 -11.01 6.08
N LEU A 96 -2.57 -9.87 5.51
CA LEU A 96 -2.92 -9.77 4.08
C LEU A 96 -1.72 -10.04 3.18
N THR A 97 -0.54 -9.53 3.52
CA THR A 97 0.70 -9.76 2.75
C THR A 97 1.12 -11.23 2.80
N LEU A 98 1.03 -11.87 3.96
CA LEU A 98 1.29 -13.30 4.13
C LEU A 98 0.25 -14.16 3.42
N MET A 99 -1.03 -13.77 3.44
CA MET A 99 -2.09 -14.45 2.69
C MET A 99 -1.83 -14.36 1.19
N MET A 100 -1.45 -13.19 0.68
CA MET A 100 -1.05 -13.02 -0.72
C MET A 100 0.16 -13.88 -1.06
N ALA A 101 1.20 -13.89 -0.22
CA ALA A 101 2.38 -14.72 -0.41
C ALA A 101 2.03 -16.22 -0.38
N TRP A 102 1.21 -16.67 0.57
CA TRP A 102 0.72 -18.05 0.62
C TRP A 102 0.01 -18.43 -0.67
N MET A 103 -0.87 -17.58 -1.19
CA MET A 103 -1.58 -17.83 -2.45
C MET A 103 -0.61 -18.02 -3.63
N VAL A 104 0.50 -17.28 -3.67
CA VAL A 104 1.56 -17.46 -4.67
C VAL A 104 2.27 -18.81 -4.51
N PHE A 105 2.69 -19.15 -3.28
CA PHE A 105 3.48 -20.36 -3.03
C PHE A 105 2.65 -21.65 -3.10
N TYR A 106 1.36 -21.59 -2.80
CA TYR A 106 0.46 -22.75 -2.80
C TYR A 106 -0.18 -22.99 -4.17
N SER A 107 -0.43 -21.93 -4.95
CA SER A 107 -0.96 -22.07 -6.30
C SER A 107 0.18 -22.40 -7.28
N SER A 108 0.38 -23.69 -7.55
CA SER A 108 1.40 -24.25 -8.46
C SER A 108 1.42 -23.65 -9.89
N LYS A 109 0.53 -22.71 -10.23
CA LYS A 109 0.45 -22.07 -11.54
C LYS A 109 0.59 -20.55 -11.56
N TYR A 110 0.94 -19.87 -10.46
CA TYR A 110 1.12 -18.40 -10.44
C TYR A 110 -0.03 -17.62 -11.13
N ARG A 111 -1.24 -18.17 -11.10
CA ARG A 111 -2.41 -17.62 -11.80
C ARG A 111 -3.40 -17.16 -10.76
N TYR A 112 -3.40 -15.85 -10.50
CA TYR A 112 -4.49 -15.24 -9.77
C TYR A 112 -5.76 -15.31 -10.60
N SER A 113 -6.75 -16.05 -10.10
CA SER A 113 -8.11 -16.06 -10.66
C SER A 113 -8.80 -14.73 -10.34
N ARG A 114 -9.71 -14.29 -11.22
CA ARG A 114 -10.58 -13.12 -10.94
C ARG A 114 -11.35 -13.29 -9.61
N ALA A 115 -11.59 -14.53 -9.20
CA ALA A 115 -12.20 -14.85 -7.92
C ALA A 115 -11.30 -14.52 -6.72
N GLU A 116 -10.00 -14.82 -6.78
CA GLU A 116 -9.05 -14.52 -5.70
C GLU A 116 -8.85 -13.00 -5.55
N GLY A 117 -8.76 -12.28 -6.67
CA GLY A 117 -8.75 -10.83 -6.68
C GLY A 117 -10.02 -10.21 -6.07
N ALA A 118 -11.19 -10.79 -6.36
CA ALA A 118 -12.46 -10.34 -5.78
C ALA A 118 -12.52 -10.56 -4.26
N VAL A 119 -11.99 -11.68 -3.76
CA VAL A 119 -11.87 -11.95 -2.32
C VAL A 119 -11.00 -10.89 -1.64
N LEU A 120 -9.82 -10.58 -2.21
CA LEU A 120 -8.93 -9.55 -1.67
C LEU A 120 -9.60 -8.16 -1.67
N LEU A 121 -10.34 -7.82 -2.73
CA LEU A 121 -11.09 -6.57 -2.84
C LEU A 121 -12.21 -6.49 -1.78
N LEU A 122 -12.93 -7.58 -1.55
CA LEU A 122 -13.96 -7.65 -0.52
C LEU A 122 -13.35 -7.52 0.89
N CYS A 123 -12.20 -8.15 1.16
CA CYS A 123 -11.47 -7.97 2.40
C CYS A 123 -11.05 -6.50 2.61
N PHE A 124 -10.56 -5.84 1.56
CA PHE A 124 -10.20 -4.42 1.61
C PHE A 124 -11.41 -3.53 1.91
N ILE A 125 -12.53 -3.73 1.20
CA ILE A 125 -13.76 -2.95 1.42
C ILE A 125 -14.32 -3.22 2.83
N GLY A 126 -14.33 -4.47 3.28
CA GLY A 126 -14.78 -4.84 4.63
C GLY A 126 -13.92 -4.21 5.73
N TYR A 127 -12.60 -4.19 5.55
CA TYR A 127 -11.69 -3.51 6.48
C TYR A 127 -11.95 -2.01 6.53
N GLN A 128 -12.09 -1.35 5.37
CA GLN A 128 -12.41 0.08 5.32
C GLN A 128 -13.74 0.37 6.01
N TYR A 129 -14.77 -0.44 5.77
CA TYR A 129 -16.07 -0.26 6.41
C TYR A 129 -15.99 -0.40 7.93
N TRP A 130 -15.24 -1.40 8.43
CA TRP A 130 -15.03 -1.57 9.87
C TRP A 130 -14.25 -0.41 10.49
N LEU A 131 -13.25 0.11 9.78
CA LEU A 131 -12.47 1.27 10.21
C LEU A 131 -13.29 2.57 10.26
N PHE A 132 -14.23 2.78 9.33
CA PHE A 132 -15.09 3.97 9.32
C PHE A 132 -16.25 3.92 10.32
N GLN A 133 -16.57 2.75 10.85
CA GLN A 133 -17.63 2.54 11.84
C GLN A 133 -17.12 2.55 13.30
N GLY A 134 -15.81 2.50 13.51
CA GLY A 134 -15.16 2.55 14.82
C GLY A 134 -14.36 3.83 15.02
#